data_AF-A0A6L5PLI1-F1
#
_entry.id   AF-A0A6L5PLI1-F1
#
_cell.length_a   1.000
_cell.length_b   1.000
_cell.length_c   1.000
_cell.angle_alpha   90.00
_cell.angle_beta   90.00
_cell.angle_gamma   90.00
#
_symmetry.space_group_name_H-M   'P 1'
#
loop_
_entity.id
_entity.type
_entity.pdbx_description
1 polymer ?
#
loop_
_entity_poly.entity_id
_entity_poly.type
_entity_poly.pdbx_seq_one_letter_code
_entity_poly.pdbx_strand_id
1 'polypeptide(L)'
;MQFPRLPDWAIYGAVAAVFLAVSLGRRENADAPPVPEAGADVAEGALLGPITPFDAAVTVDAGEAPFKPSSGTAFSIAGRGRWVTARHVVEGCRKPALVVGEGRAVAADVRLAPRADVALLITDGGPAALPVAVEAPLRKGQRAFHPGFPQGRPGEVTSRLLGRENLKVFGRGARDEPVLSWAEVGRTNGLEGTLSGLSGAPALDAQGRVVGVTIAEAPRRGRIYTTAPETFGPAIRGEQTPADDARGQTITTEDYGQVSNRLRRDLRVAQVVCLSV
;
A
#
# COMPACT_ATOMS: atom_id res chain seq x y z
N MET A 1 -38.92 -37.33 -36.56
CA MET A 1 -39.01 -36.46 -35.37
C MET A 1 -38.27 -35.16 -35.70
N GLN A 2 -38.88 -34.01 -35.49
CA GLN A 2 -38.31 -32.71 -35.89
C GLN A 2 -37.95 -31.94 -34.62
N PHE A 3 -36.66 -31.92 -34.28
CA PHE A 3 -36.18 -31.16 -33.12
C PHE A 3 -36.48 -29.66 -33.35
N PRO A 4 -37.10 -28.97 -32.38
CA PRO A 4 -37.27 -27.53 -32.47
C PRO A 4 -35.89 -26.87 -32.50
N ARG A 5 -35.64 -26.05 -33.53
CA ARG A 5 -34.41 -25.26 -33.58
C ARG A 5 -34.44 -24.25 -32.44
N LEU A 6 -33.50 -24.38 -31.51
CA LEU A 6 -33.29 -23.36 -30.48
C LEU A 6 -33.02 -22.02 -31.18
N PRO A 7 -33.71 -20.94 -30.80
CA PRO A 7 -33.47 -19.63 -31.40
C PRO A 7 -32.13 -19.09 -30.93
N ASP A 8 -31.38 -18.43 -31.81
CA ASP A 8 -29.97 -18.08 -31.58
C ASP A 8 -29.75 -17.23 -30.31
N TRP A 9 -30.74 -16.40 -29.93
CA TRP A 9 -30.69 -15.61 -28.69
C TRP A 9 -30.55 -16.47 -27.43
N ALA A 10 -31.10 -17.69 -27.42
CA ALA A 10 -30.97 -18.62 -26.29
C ALA A 10 -29.55 -19.19 -26.20
N ILE A 11 -28.89 -19.40 -27.36
CA ILE A 11 -27.49 -19.85 -27.44
C ILE A 11 -26.57 -18.72 -26.94
N TYR A 12 -26.74 -17.49 -27.46
CA TYR A 12 -25.96 -16.33 -27.00
C TYR A 12 -26.19 -16.03 -25.51
N GLY A 13 -27.44 -16.13 -25.03
CA GLY A 13 -27.78 -15.96 -23.61
C GLY A 13 -27.11 -17.01 -22.71
N ALA A 14 -27.11 -18.28 -23.10
CA ALA A 14 -26.42 -19.34 -22.37
C ALA A 14 -24.89 -19.13 -22.34
N VAL A 15 -24.28 -18.77 -23.47
CA VAL A 15 -22.84 -18.48 -23.54
C VAL A 15 -22.48 -17.26 -22.68
N ALA A 16 -23.28 -16.19 -22.72
CA ALA A 16 -23.08 -15.01 -21.88
C ALA A 16 -23.22 -15.34 -20.38
N ALA A 17 -24.20 -16.17 -19.99
CA ALA A 17 -24.38 -16.62 -18.62
C ALA A 17 -23.20 -17.48 -18.12
N VAL A 18 -22.66 -18.37 -18.97
CA VAL A 18 -21.45 -19.14 -18.66
C VAL A 18 -20.23 -18.23 -18.48
N PHE A 19 -20.00 -17.27 -19.37
CA PHE A 19 -18.92 -16.30 -19.20
C PHE A 19 -19.08 -15.44 -17.93
N LEU A 20 -20.31 -15.02 -17.60
CA LEU A 20 -20.58 -14.27 -16.38
C LEU A 20 -20.30 -15.10 -15.13
N ALA A 21 -20.77 -16.36 -15.08
CA ALA A 21 -20.54 -17.28 -13.97
C ALA A 21 -19.05 -17.62 -13.79
N VAL A 22 -18.32 -17.88 -14.88
CA VAL A 22 -16.87 -18.14 -14.85
C VAL A 22 -16.07 -16.89 -14.46
N SER A 23 -16.51 -15.70 -14.87
CA SER A 23 -15.90 -14.43 -14.49
C SER A 23 -16.09 -14.14 -12.99
N LEU A 24 -17.32 -14.24 -12.49
CA LEU A 24 -17.64 -14.04 -11.07
C LEU A 24 -16.94 -15.10 -10.19
N GLY A 25 -16.97 -16.37 -10.59
CA GLY A 25 -16.30 -17.48 -9.87
C GLY A 25 -14.77 -17.47 -9.93
N ARG A 26 -14.16 -16.60 -10.73
CA ARG A 26 -12.69 -16.37 -10.78
C ARG A 26 -12.25 -15.05 -10.16
N ARG A 27 -13.19 -14.26 -9.62
CA ARG A 27 -12.88 -12.98 -8.99
C ARG A 27 -12.35 -13.22 -7.58
N GLU A 28 -11.06 -12.99 -7.38
CA GLU A 28 -10.46 -12.93 -6.04
C GLU A 28 -11.04 -11.70 -5.31
N ASN A 29 -11.99 -11.96 -4.41
CA ASN A 29 -12.48 -10.98 -3.42
C ASN A 29 -11.99 -11.44 -2.05
N ALA A 30 -11.05 -10.71 -1.46
CA ALA A 30 -10.42 -11.02 -0.19
C ALA A 30 -10.63 -9.88 0.82
N ASP A 31 -11.85 -9.35 0.86
CA ASP A 31 -12.23 -8.24 1.73
C ASP A 31 -12.23 -8.65 3.20
N ALA A 32 -11.33 -8.06 4.01
CA ALA A 32 -11.28 -8.30 5.44
C ALA A 32 -12.63 -7.99 6.11
N PRO A 33 -13.07 -8.78 7.11
CA PRO A 33 -14.21 -8.42 7.94
C PRO A 33 -14.01 -7.03 8.59
N PRO A 34 -15.08 -6.37 9.04
CA PRO A 34 -14.97 -5.09 9.75
C PRO A 34 -14.37 -5.29 11.15
N VAL A 35 -13.06 -5.56 11.22
CA VAL A 35 -12.19 -5.56 12.40
C VAL A 35 -12.71 -6.45 13.55
N PRO A 36 -12.86 -7.78 13.33
CA PRO A 36 -12.02 -8.73 14.08
C PRO A 36 -11.48 -9.96 13.25
N GLU A 37 -11.50 -11.20 13.78
CA GLU A 37 -10.39 -12.20 13.71
C GLU A 37 -10.91 -13.65 13.33
N ALA A 38 -10.23 -14.64 12.67
CA ALA A 38 -8.87 -14.81 12.09
C ALA A 38 -8.60 -16.03 11.14
N GLY A 39 -7.72 -15.87 10.12
CA GLY A 39 -6.78 -16.88 9.50
C GLY A 39 -7.32 -17.89 8.43
N ALA A 40 -6.55 -18.38 7.43
CA ALA A 40 -5.21 -18.04 6.90
C ALA A 40 -4.88 -18.78 5.55
N ASP A 41 -4.27 -18.16 4.50
CA ASP A 41 -3.52 -18.87 3.42
C ASP A 41 -2.54 -18.04 2.50
N VAL A 42 -1.69 -18.74 1.70
CA VAL A 42 -0.52 -18.22 0.95
C VAL A 42 -0.51 -18.62 -0.55
N ALA A 43 0.27 -17.94 -1.42
CA ALA A 43 0.26 -18.13 -2.89
C ALA A 43 1.64 -18.27 -3.57
N GLU A 44 1.64 -18.89 -4.75
CA GLU A 44 2.82 -19.27 -5.55
C GLU A 44 2.95 -18.42 -6.83
N GLY A 45 4.18 -18.12 -7.28
CA GLY A 45 4.40 -17.22 -8.41
C GLY A 45 5.85 -17.04 -8.88
N ALA A 46 6.00 -16.67 -10.16
CA ALA A 46 7.29 -16.48 -10.83
C ALA A 46 8.01 -15.18 -10.43
N LEU A 47 9.35 -15.21 -10.42
CA LEU A 47 10.21 -14.07 -10.07
C LEU A 47 10.04 -12.89 -11.02
N LEU A 48 10.17 -11.66 -10.48
CA LEU A 48 10.29 -10.43 -11.26
C LEU A 48 11.75 -10.12 -11.57
N GLY A 49 11.98 -9.51 -12.73
CA GLY A 49 13.26 -8.93 -13.09
C GLY A 49 13.57 -7.60 -12.40
N PRO A 50 14.75 -7.03 -12.64
CA PRO A 50 15.08 -5.64 -12.31
C PRO A 50 14.23 -4.64 -13.12
N ILE A 51 14.31 -3.35 -12.77
CA ILE A 51 13.70 -2.26 -13.54
C ILE A 51 14.30 -2.21 -14.94
N THR A 52 13.48 -1.94 -15.96
CA THR A 52 13.94 -1.66 -17.33
C THR A 52 13.40 -0.33 -17.88
N PRO A 53 14.08 0.29 -18.88
CA PRO A 53 13.53 1.43 -19.62
C PRO A 53 12.25 1.12 -20.42
N PHE A 54 11.86 -0.15 -20.52
CA PHE A 54 10.66 -0.61 -21.21
C PHE A 54 9.48 -0.90 -20.26
N ASP A 55 9.67 -0.69 -18.94
CA ASP A 55 8.61 -0.87 -17.94
C ASP A 55 7.51 0.20 -18.14
N ALA A 56 6.25 -0.24 -18.21
CA ALA A 56 5.15 0.58 -18.70
C ALA A 56 4.93 1.86 -17.88
N ALA A 57 4.71 2.98 -18.57
CA ALA A 57 4.48 4.27 -17.91
C ALA A 57 3.03 4.42 -17.43
N VAL A 58 2.86 4.86 -16.19
CA VAL A 58 1.56 5.25 -15.61
C VAL A 58 1.59 6.73 -15.23
N THR A 59 0.80 7.52 -15.94
CA THR A 59 0.46 8.88 -15.50
C THR A 59 -0.47 8.82 -14.29
N VAL A 60 -0.13 9.60 -13.25
CA VAL A 60 -1.07 10.06 -12.22
C VAL A 60 -1.12 11.59 -12.31
N ASP A 61 -2.33 12.11 -12.51
CA ASP A 61 -2.58 13.54 -12.64
C ASP A 61 -2.72 14.18 -11.25
N ALA A 62 -1.69 14.90 -10.82
CA ALA A 62 -1.68 15.66 -9.57
C ALA A 62 -2.38 17.02 -9.80
N GLY A 63 -3.69 16.96 -10.03
CA GLY A 63 -4.51 18.12 -10.39
C GLY A 63 -4.40 19.29 -9.42
N GLU A 64 -4.61 20.51 -9.94
CA GLU A 64 -4.28 21.81 -9.32
C GLU A 64 -5.13 22.22 -8.09
N ALA A 65 -5.62 21.26 -7.31
CA ALA A 65 -6.32 21.53 -6.07
C ALA A 65 -5.40 22.26 -5.06
N PRO A 66 -5.90 23.29 -4.35
CA PRO A 66 -5.10 23.98 -3.34
C PRO A 66 -4.69 23.01 -2.22
N PHE A 67 -3.48 23.20 -1.68
CA PHE A 67 -2.92 22.36 -0.63
C PHE A 67 -3.85 22.30 0.59
N LYS A 68 -4.55 21.18 0.74
CA LYS A 68 -5.27 20.82 1.96
C LYS A 68 -4.26 20.24 2.96
N PRO A 69 -4.42 20.46 4.28
CA PRO A 69 -3.60 19.80 5.28
C PRO A 69 -3.65 18.28 5.05
N SER A 70 -2.53 17.71 4.63
CA SER A 70 -2.48 16.30 4.26
C SER A 70 -2.56 15.43 5.52
N SER A 71 -3.35 14.37 5.41
CA SER A 71 -3.36 13.26 6.36
C SER A 71 -2.98 12.00 5.64
N GLY A 72 -2.05 11.24 6.20
CA GLY A 72 -1.54 10.00 5.59
C GLY A 72 -1.25 8.94 6.64
N THR A 73 -0.49 7.94 6.23
CA THR A 73 -0.01 6.85 7.08
C THR A 73 1.51 6.95 7.21
N ALA A 74 2.05 6.55 8.36
CA ALA A 74 3.46 6.29 8.56
C ALA A 74 3.67 4.96 9.28
N PHE A 75 4.90 4.46 9.28
CA PHE A 75 5.28 3.27 10.02
C PHE A 75 6.69 3.36 10.60
N SER A 76 6.91 2.72 11.75
CA SER A 76 8.22 2.69 12.43
C SER A 76 9.20 1.76 11.69
N ILE A 77 10.42 2.23 11.49
CA ILE A 77 11.56 1.45 10.96
C ILE A 77 12.74 1.37 11.95
N ALA A 78 12.77 2.16 13.02
CA ALA A 78 13.70 1.93 14.14
C ALA A 78 13.15 2.48 15.45
N GLY A 79 13.32 1.73 16.55
CA GLY A 79 12.79 2.08 17.87
C GLY A 79 13.29 3.41 18.45
N ARG A 80 14.42 3.93 17.95
CA ARG A 80 14.95 5.28 18.24
C ARG A 80 14.16 6.43 17.58
N GLY A 81 12.89 6.22 17.25
CA GLY A 81 12.00 7.23 16.64
C GLY A 81 12.30 7.50 15.18
N ARG A 82 12.40 6.46 14.35
CA ARG A 82 12.54 6.61 12.88
C ARG A 82 11.34 6.02 12.18
N TRP A 83 10.69 6.83 11.37
CA TRP A 83 9.43 6.49 10.72
C TRP A 83 9.47 6.82 9.23
N VAL A 84 8.76 6.04 8.42
CA VAL A 84 8.63 6.27 6.98
C VAL A 84 7.20 6.68 6.65
N THR A 85 7.04 7.67 5.77
CA THR A 85 5.79 8.03 5.10
C THR A 85 6.08 8.43 3.65
N ALA A 86 5.04 8.73 2.86
CA ALA A 86 5.21 9.27 1.52
C ALA A 86 5.61 10.74 1.58
N ARG A 87 6.49 11.19 0.69
CA ARG A 87 6.99 12.57 0.65
C ARG A 87 5.84 13.58 0.52
N HIS A 88 4.89 13.33 -0.37
CA HIS A 88 3.75 14.21 -0.60
C HIS A 88 2.77 14.32 0.59
N VAL A 89 2.92 13.50 1.64
CA VAL A 89 2.13 13.62 2.88
C VAL A 89 2.64 14.74 3.78
N VAL A 90 3.94 15.07 3.72
CA VAL A 90 4.58 16.04 4.62
C VAL A 90 5.32 17.19 3.91
N GLU A 91 5.56 17.09 2.61
CA GLU A 91 6.17 18.17 1.82
C GLU A 91 5.29 19.43 1.85
N GLY A 92 5.85 20.55 2.31
CA GLY A 92 5.12 21.80 2.53
C GLY A 92 4.44 21.94 3.90
N CYS A 93 4.44 20.90 4.75
CA CYS A 93 3.91 21.02 6.12
C CYS A 93 4.95 21.65 7.07
N ARG A 94 4.57 22.70 7.80
CA ARG A 94 5.46 23.34 8.81
C ARG A 94 5.52 22.60 10.15
N LYS A 95 4.51 21.79 10.50
CA LYS A 95 4.48 20.96 11.73
C LYS A 95 3.78 19.62 11.47
N PRO A 96 4.46 18.63 10.86
CA PRO A 96 3.92 17.29 10.73
C PRO A 96 4.00 16.56 12.08
N ALA A 97 3.00 15.73 12.35
CA ALA A 97 2.92 14.97 13.59
C ALA A 97 2.31 13.58 13.38
N LEU A 98 2.72 12.64 14.23
CA LEU A 98 2.22 11.28 14.31
C LEU A 98 1.13 11.19 15.38
N VAL A 99 -0.06 10.74 15.02
CA VAL A 99 -1.15 10.51 15.98
C VAL A 99 -0.83 9.27 16.83
N VAL A 100 -0.75 9.46 18.15
CA VAL A 100 -0.40 8.42 19.14
C VAL A 100 -1.57 8.07 20.08
N GLY A 101 -2.76 8.55 19.74
CA GLY A 101 -4.02 8.28 20.43
C GLY A 101 -5.02 9.43 20.26
N GLU A 102 -6.20 9.28 20.84
CA GLU A 102 -7.23 10.32 20.85
C GLU A 102 -6.67 11.64 21.42
N GLY A 103 -6.84 12.73 20.66
CA GLY A 103 -6.36 14.07 21.02
C GLY A 103 -4.83 14.25 21.11
N ARG A 104 -4.02 13.21 20.86
CA ARG A 104 -2.57 13.22 21.11
C ARG A 104 -1.77 12.92 19.84
N ALA A 105 -0.88 13.85 19.49
CA ALA A 105 0.08 13.67 18.41
C ALA A 105 1.49 14.10 18.84
N VAL A 106 2.51 13.41 18.32
CA VAL A 106 3.93 13.71 18.53
C VAL A 106 4.45 14.42 17.28
N ALA A 107 4.91 15.66 17.42
CA ALA A 107 5.56 16.38 16.32
C ALA A 107 6.86 15.68 15.90
N ALA A 108 7.20 15.72 14.62
CA ALA A 108 8.38 15.06 14.08
C ALA A 108 9.15 15.96 13.11
N ASP A 109 10.48 15.92 13.18
CA ASP A 109 11.35 16.50 12.16
C ASP A 109 11.29 15.68 10.87
N VAL A 110 11.53 16.31 9.72
CA VAL A 110 11.39 15.67 8.39
C VAL A 110 12.68 15.69 7.60
N ARG A 111 13.06 14.52 7.06
CA ARG A 111 14.09 14.39 6.02
C ARG A 111 13.48 13.77 4.76
N LEU A 112 13.26 14.61 3.74
CA LEU A 112 12.75 14.17 2.43
C LEU A 112 13.83 13.41 1.66
N ALA A 113 13.47 12.29 1.03
CA ALA A 113 14.38 11.56 0.15
C ALA A 113 14.61 12.32 -1.17
N PRO A 114 15.84 12.38 -1.72
CA PRO A 114 16.11 13.19 -2.91
C PRO A 114 15.60 12.58 -4.23
N ARG A 115 15.31 11.27 -4.25
CA ARG A 115 15.01 10.49 -5.48
C ARG A 115 13.85 9.49 -5.31
N ALA A 116 12.90 9.80 -4.44
CA ALA A 116 11.73 8.96 -4.15
C ALA A 116 10.59 9.80 -3.53
N ASP A 117 9.35 9.33 -3.64
CA ASP A 117 8.22 9.78 -2.82
C ASP A 117 8.29 9.25 -1.38
N VAL A 118 9.41 9.45 -0.71
CA VAL A 118 9.66 9.00 0.66
C VAL A 118 10.06 10.18 1.55
N ALA A 119 9.48 10.25 2.73
CA ALA A 119 9.96 11.08 3.84
C ALA A 119 10.28 10.20 5.05
N LEU A 120 11.43 10.47 5.67
CA LEU A 120 11.76 9.99 6.99
C LEU A 120 11.25 11.02 8.01
N LEU A 121 10.44 10.58 8.97
CA LEU A 121 10.04 11.37 10.13
C LEU A 121 10.91 10.94 11.34
N ILE A 122 11.31 11.93 12.12
CA ILE A 122 12.28 11.80 13.22
C ILE A 122 11.61 12.25 14.52
N THR A 123 11.58 11.37 15.51
CA THR A 123 11.12 11.62 16.88
C THR A 123 12.16 11.17 17.90
N ASP A 124 12.03 11.61 19.15
CA ASP A 124 12.96 11.24 20.25
C ASP A 124 12.99 9.73 20.54
N GLY A 125 11.87 9.04 20.29
CA GLY A 125 11.69 7.61 20.41
C GLY A 125 10.50 7.11 19.60
N GLY A 126 10.33 5.80 19.50
CA GLY A 126 9.24 5.17 18.75
C GLY A 126 9.02 3.70 19.14
N PRO A 127 7.95 3.08 18.62
CA PRO A 127 7.67 1.66 18.84
C PRO A 127 8.59 0.78 17.99
N ALA A 128 8.59 -0.52 18.28
CA ALA A 128 9.41 -1.53 17.60
C ALA A 128 9.28 -1.46 16.07
N ALA A 129 10.43 -1.45 15.39
CA ALA A 129 10.51 -1.38 13.93
C ALA A 129 9.66 -2.44 13.23
N LEU A 130 9.17 -2.14 12.03
CA LEU A 130 8.90 -3.16 11.03
C LEU A 130 10.21 -3.53 10.32
N PRO A 131 10.51 -4.83 10.11
CA PRO A 131 11.66 -5.26 9.31
C PRO A 131 11.45 -4.85 7.85
N VAL A 132 12.51 -4.43 7.15
CA VAL A 132 12.45 -3.99 5.75
C VAL A 132 13.19 -4.96 4.84
N ALA A 133 12.50 -5.47 3.83
CA ALA A 133 12.95 -6.54 2.92
C ALA A 133 13.25 -6.01 1.51
N VAL A 134 13.94 -4.88 1.38
CA VAL A 134 14.28 -4.27 0.06
C VAL A 134 15.18 -5.13 -0.82
N GLU A 135 15.94 -6.07 -0.24
CA GLU A 135 16.76 -7.03 -1.01
C GLU A 135 16.04 -8.35 -1.29
N ALA A 136 14.78 -8.52 -0.83
CA ALA A 136 14.03 -9.75 -1.05
C ALA A 136 13.54 -9.87 -2.52
N PRO A 137 13.65 -11.06 -3.13
CA PRO A 137 13.28 -11.25 -4.53
C PRO A 137 11.77 -11.19 -4.74
N LEU A 138 11.32 -10.13 -5.43
CA LEU A 138 9.92 -9.91 -5.79
C LEU A 138 9.41 -10.98 -6.79
N ARG A 139 8.13 -11.32 -6.71
CA ARG A 139 7.44 -12.28 -7.59
C ARG A 139 6.11 -11.73 -8.11
N LYS A 140 5.78 -12.00 -9.37
CA LYS A 140 4.44 -11.74 -9.91
C LYS A 140 3.41 -12.60 -9.18
N GLY A 141 2.27 -12.01 -8.86
CA GLY A 141 1.21 -12.64 -8.06
C GLY A 141 1.51 -12.73 -6.56
N GLN A 142 2.69 -12.31 -6.08
CA GLN A 142 2.91 -12.24 -4.63
C GLN A 142 1.94 -11.26 -3.99
N ARG A 143 1.50 -11.59 -2.77
CA ARG A 143 0.56 -10.77 -2.01
C ARG A 143 1.30 -9.68 -1.25
N ALA A 144 0.70 -8.50 -1.14
CA ALA A 144 1.04 -7.52 -0.12
C ALA A 144 -0.19 -7.09 0.69
N PHE A 145 0.09 -6.50 1.85
CA PHE A 145 -0.89 -5.95 2.78
C PHE A 145 -0.50 -4.52 3.14
N HIS A 146 -1.47 -3.61 3.11
CA HIS A 146 -1.27 -2.17 3.25
C HIS A 146 -2.05 -1.68 4.48
N PRO A 147 -1.53 -1.84 5.71
CA PRO A 147 -2.14 -1.29 6.91
C PRO A 147 -2.01 0.23 6.95
N GLY A 148 -3.10 0.96 7.20
CA GLY A 148 -3.00 2.41 7.36
C GLY A 148 -4.27 3.11 7.81
N PHE A 149 -4.41 4.35 7.32
CA PHE A 149 -5.48 5.28 7.66
C PHE A 149 -6.21 5.85 6.42
N PRO A 150 -6.72 4.98 5.51
CA PRO A 150 -7.53 5.43 4.38
C PRO A 150 -8.77 6.19 4.87
N GLN A 151 -9.11 7.27 4.16
CA GLN A 151 -10.16 8.24 4.51
C GLN A 151 -9.98 8.85 5.92
N GLY A 152 -8.75 8.84 6.42
CA GLY A 152 -8.39 9.32 7.76
C GLY A 152 -8.84 8.40 8.91
N ARG A 153 -9.23 7.15 8.62
CA ARG A 153 -9.75 6.17 9.58
C ARG A 153 -8.97 4.85 9.50
N PRO A 154 -8.87 4.07 10.59
CA PRO A 154 -8.26 2.73 10.54
C PRO A 154 -8.84 1.86 9.42
N GLY A 155 -7.97 1.37 8.53
CA GLY A 155 -8.35 0.46 7.45
C GLY A 155 -7.13 -0.08 6.70
N GLU A 156 -7.34 -1.10 5.88
CA GLU A 156 -6.28 -1.84 5.20
C GLU A 156 -6.75 -2.43 3.87
N VAL A 157 -5.77 -2.74 3.02
CA VAL A 157 -5.98 -3.30 1.68
C VAL A 157 -5.01 -4.45 1.44
N THR A 158 -5.43 -5.50 0.76
CA THR A 158 -4.57 -6.56 0.23
C THR A 158 -4.49 -6.48 -1.29
N SER A 159 -3.31 -6.75 -1.83
CA SER A 159 -2.99 -6.57 -3.24
C SER A 159 -2.10 -7.70 -3.79
N ARG A 160 -2.05 -7.80 -5.12
CA ARG A 160 -1.26 -8.77 -5.90
C ARG A 160 -0.29 -8.04 -6.81
N LEU A 161 0.99 -8.38 -6.76
CA LEU A 161 2.02 -7.73 -7.56
C LEU A 161 1.88 -8.08 -9.06
N LEU A 162 1.57 -7.09 -9.89
CA LEU A 162 1.51 -7.24 -11.36
C LEU A 162 2.91 -7.17 -11.99
N GLY A 163 3.73 -6.23 -11.50
CA GLY A 163 5.09 -6.01 -11.98
C GLY A 163 5.62 -4.62 -11.64
N ARG A 164 6.60 -4.18 -12.43
CA ARG A 164 7.20 -2.85 -12.39
C ARG A 164 6.55 -1.96 -13.44
N GLU A 165 6.33 -0.71 -13.08
CA GLU A 165 5.84 0.36 -13.96
C GLU A 165 6.59 1.66 -13.60
N ASN A 166 6.62 2.64 -14.49
CA ASN A 166 7.20 3.96 -14.22
C ASN A 166 6.09 4.96 -13.92
N LEU A 167 6.02 5.44 -12.69
CA LEU A 167 5.05 6.46 -12.26
C LEU A 167 5.51 7.82 -12.77
N LYS A 168 4.67 8.46 -13.58
CA LYS A 168 4.90 9.83 -14.07
C LYS A 168 3.96 10.79 -13.36
N VAL A 169 4.53 11.65 -12.53
CA VAL A 169 3.84 12.74 -11.84
C VAL A 169 4.06 14.03 -12.62
N PHE A 170 2.99 14.73 -12.94
CA PHE A 170 3.01 16.03 -13.63
C PHE A 170 2.63 17.17 -12.65
N GLY A 171 2.89 18.43 -13.03
CA GLY A 171 2.58 19.60 -12.20
C GLY A 171 3.68 19.97 -11.19
N ARG A 172 3.29 20.54 -10.03
CA ARG A 172 4.26 20.93 -8.98
C ARG A 172 4.85 19.68 -8.34
N GLY A 173 6.18 19.56 -8.39
CA GLY A 173 6.88 18.35 -7.91
C GLY A 173 6.92 17.21 -8.94
N ALA A 174 6.72 17.54 -10.23
CA ALA A 174 6.79 16.58 -11.33
C ALA A 174 8.08 15.75 -11.31
N ARG A 175 7.92 14.44 -11.48
CA ARG A 175 8.99 13.44 -11.45
C ARG A 175 8.54 12.15 -12.11
N ASP A 176 9.50 11.47 -12.72
CA ASP A 176 9.37 10.06 -13.10
C ASP A 176 10.06 9.22 -12.01
N GLU A 177 9.37 8.24 -11.43
CA GLU A 177 9.98 7.27 -10.49
C GLU A 177 9.54 5.83 -10.76
N PRO A 178 10.43 4.84 -10.62
CA PRO A 178 10.06 3.43 -10.76
C PRO A 178 9.22 2.98 -9.58
N VAL A 179 8.11 2.30 -9.87
CA VAL A 179 7.14 1.80 -8.90
C VAL A 179 6.85 0.32 -9.09
N LEU A 180 6.37 -0.30 -8.03
CA LEU A 180 5.69 -1.59 -8.13
C LEU A 180 4.20 -1.33 -8.30
N SER A 181 3.61 -2.02 -9.29
CA SER A 181 2.20 -1.92 -9.65
C SER A 181 1.45 -3.13 -9.12
N TRP A 182 0.46 -2.89 -8.26
CA TRP A 182 -0.29 -3.92 -7.57
C TRP A 182 -1.76 -3.85 -7.97
N ALA A 183 -2.37 -5.00 -8.29
CA ALA A 183 -3.82 -5.11 -8.36
C ALA A 183 -4.38 -5.23 -6.95
N GLU A 184 -5.37 -4.42 -6.61
CA GLU A 184 -6.19 -4.58 -5.43
C GLU A 184 -7.04 -5.86 -5.55
N VAL A 185 -7.08 -6.68 -4.50
CA VAL A 185 -7.93 -7.90 -4.47
C VAL A 185 -8.79 -8.02 -3.20
N GLY A 186 -8.71 -7.05 -2.28
CA GLY A 186 -9.58 -6.99 -1.11
C GLY A 186 -9.22 -5.84 -0.17
N ARG A 187 -10.20 -5.32 0.56
CA ARG A 187 -10.07 -4.18 1.49
C ARG A 187 -10.91 -4.39 2.74
N THR A 188 -10.73 -3.58 3.78
CA THR A 188 -11.63 -3.60 4.95
C THR A 188 -13.08 -3.40 4.52
N ASN A 189 -13.99 -4.28 4.94
CA ASN A 189 -15.41 -4.14 4.65
C ASN A 189 -15.96 -2.75 5.07
N GLY A 190 -16.69 -2.09 4.18
CA GLY A 190 -17.18 -0.72 4.36
C GLY A 190 -16.21 0.40 3.90
N LEU A 191 -14.98 0.08 3.48
CA LEU A 191 -14.05 1.05 2.89
C LEU A 191 -14.38 1.30 1.41
N GLU A 192 -15.42 2.05 1.09
CA GLU A 192 -15.84 2.28 -0.30
C GLU A 192 -15.07 3.42 -0.98
N GLY A 193 -14.78 3.27 -2.28
CA GLY A 193 -14.18 4.34 -3.10
C GLY A 193 -12.66 4.51 -2.92
N THR A 194 -12.22 5.73 -2.66
CA THR A 194 -10.80 6.15 -2.61
C THR A 194 -10.10 5.69 -1.33
N LEU A 195 -8.81 5.35 -1.47
CA LEU A 195 -7.89 5.01 -0.38
C LEU A 195 -7.06 6.22 0.07
N SER A 196 -7.42 7.46 -0.30
CA SER A 196 -6.75 8.70 0.13
C SER A 196 -6.46 8.69 1.64
N GLY A 197 -5.21 8.89 2.04
CA GLY A 197 -4.73 8.69 3.42
C GLY A 197 -3.98 7.38 3.67
N LEU A 198 -4.09 6.40 2.76
CA LEU A 198 -3.22 5.22 2.72
C LEU A 198 -1.80 5.54 2.21
N SER A 199 -1.59 6.72 1.60
CA SER A 199 -0.26 7.23 1.25
C SER A 199 0.68 7.19 2.47
N GLY A 200 1.85 6.60 2.28
CA GLY A 200 2.85 6.34 3.31
C GLY A 200 2.67 5.03 4.09
N ALA A 201 1.62 4.25 3.84
CA ALA A 201 1.45 2.92 4.43
C ALA A 201 2.54 1.95 3.95
N PRO A 202 3.07 1.05 4.81
CA PRO A 202 3.98 0.02 4.38
C PRO A 202 3.24 -0.98 3.47
N ALA A 203 3.89 -1.43 2.41
CA ALA A 203 3.48 -2.64 1.71
C ALA A 203 4.20 -3.82 2.39
N LEU A 204 3.46 -4.61 3.17
CA LEU A 204 3.97 -5.77 3.89
C LEU A 204 3.82 -7.04 3.06
N ASP A 205 4.88 -7.85 2.98
CA ASP A 205 4.79 -9.21 2.43
C ASP A 205 4.08 -10.18 3.41
N ALA A 206 3.90 -11.42 2.98
CA ALA A 206 3.31 -12.49 3.80
C ALA A 206 4.19 -12.93 4.99
N GLN A 207 5.38 -12.34 5.18
CA GLN A 207 6.24 -12.51 6.35
C GLN A 207 6.23 -11.24 7.24
N GLY A 208 5.36 -10.27 6.97
CA GLY A 208 5.22 -9.03 7.73
C GLY A 208 6.39 -8.06 7.56
N ARG A 209 7.14 -8.17 6.46
CA ARG A 209 8.28 -7.30 6.15
C ARG A 209 7.91 -6.28 5.09
N VAL A 210 8.41 -5.05 5.26
CA VAL A 210 8.13 -3.94 4.32
C VAL A 210 8.92 -4.17 3.03
N VAL A 211 8.22 -4.33 1.90
CA VAL A 211 8.83 -4.41 0.55
C VAL A 211 8.73 -3.10 -0.23
N GLY A 212 7.95 -2.13 0.27
CA GLY A 212 7.80 -0.79 -0.32
C GLY A 212 6.89 0.12 0.50
N VAL A 213 6.70 1.34 0.03
CA VAL A 213 5.82 2.37 0.62
C VAL A 213 4.70 2.67 -0.35
N THR A 214 3.45 2.66 0.08
CA THR A 214 2.28 3.04 -0.73
C THR A 214 2.33 4.53 -1.05
N ILE A 215 2.30 4.91 -2.33
CA ILE A 215 2.48 6.32 -2.74
C ILE A 215 1.40 6.84 -3.69
N ALA A 216 0.68 5.98 -4.40
CA ALA A 216 -0.45 6.39 -5.23
C ALA A 216 -1.48 5.27 -5.38
N GLU A 217 -2.70 5.65 -5.77
CA GLU A 217 -3.77 4.74 -6.18
C GLU A 217 -4.32 5.12 -7.56
N ALA A 218 -4.97 4.18 -8.23
CA ALA A 218 -5.85 4.44 -9.36
C ALA A 218 -7.15 3.63 -9.17
N PRO A 219 -8.13 4.14 -8.38
CA PRO A 219 -9.35 3.39 -8.02
C PRO A 219 -10.11 2.81 -9.22
N ARG A 220 -10.24 3.60 -10.30
CA ARG A 220 -10.91 3.17 -11.55
C ARG A 220 -10.23 1.99 -12.26
N ARG A 221 -8.98 1.65 -11.89
CA ARG A 221 -8.20 0.53 -12.42
C ARG A 221 -7.99 -0.60 -11.39
N GLY A 222 -8.50 -0.46 -10.16
CA GLY A 222 -8.22 -1.38 -9.06
C GLY A 222 -6.72 -1.54 -8.79
N ARG A 223 -5.97 -0.44 -8.82
CA ARG A 223 -4.49 -0.46 -8.71
C ARG A 223 -3.96 0.41 -7.57
N ILE A 224 -2.93 -0.10 -6.92
CA ILE A 224 -2.09 0.59 -5.92
C ILE A 224 -0.66 0.62 -6.45
N TYR A 225 0.05 1.72 -6.20
CA TYR A 225 1.46 1.88 -6.56
C TYR A 225 2.29 2.08 -5.30
N THR A 226 3.39 1.34 -5.20
CA THR A 226 4.39 1.53 -4.14
C THR A 226 5.72 1.94 -4.73
N THR A 227 6.57 2.56 -3.91
CA THR A 227 8.00 2.71 -4.23
C THR A 227 8.61 1.36 -4.63
N ALA A 228 9.56 1.40 -5.58
CA ALA A 228 10.40 0.26 -5.90
C ALA A 228 11.59 0.15 -4.89
N PRO A 229 12.13 -1.04 -4.62
CA PRO A 229 13.24 -1.21 -3.68
C PRO A 229 14.48 -0.37 -4.04
N GLU A 230 14.72 -0.15 -5.33
CA GLU A 230 15.84 0.63 -5.88
C GLU A 230 15.78 2.13 -5.54
N THR A 231 14.60 2.67 -5.21
CA THR A 231 14.43 4.04 -4.69
C THR A 231 14.19 4.05 -3.17
N PHE A 232 13.49 3.06 -2.63
CA PHE A 232 13.20 2.96 -1.20
C PHE A 232 14.42 2.61 -0.33
N GLY A 233 15.18 1.58 -0.69
CA GLY A 233 16.36 1.14 0.07
C GLY A 233 17.41 2.25 0.28
N PRO A 234 17.78 3.02 -0.77
CA PRO A 234 18.65 4.19 -0.62
C PRO A 234 18.07 5.32 0.23
N ALA A 235 16.74 5.45 0.35
CA ALA A 235 16.09 6.51 1.15
C ALA A 235 16.17 6.25 2.67
N ILE A 236 16.17 4.97 3.08
CA ILE A 236 16.25 4.54 4.49
C ILE A 236 17.64 4.02 4.90
N ARG A 237 18.64 4.13 4.03
CA ARG A 237 19.99 3.57 4.24
C ARG A 237 20.59 4.05 5.56
N GLY A 238 20.96 3.11 6.42
CA GLY A 238 21.54 3.38 7.73
C GLY A 238 20.54 3.76 8.82
N GLU A 239 19.23 3.71 8.55
CA GLU A 239 18.23 4.02 9.59
C GLU A 239 17.85 2.81 10.45
N GLN A 240 17.84 1.59 9.89
CA GLN A 240 17.64 0.34 10.65
C GLN A 240 18.97 -0.21 11.20
N THR A 241 18.91 -0.93 12.31
CA THR A 241 20.01 -1.76 12.84
C THR A 241 19.69 -3.26 12.70
N PRO A 242 20.67 -4.19 12.84
CA PRO A 242 20.39 -5.62 12.87
C PRO A 242 19.47 -6.09 14.01
N ALA A 243 19.23 -5.24 15.03
CA ALA A 243 18.25 -5.51 16.09
C ALA A 243 16.82 -5.07 15.71
N ASP A 244 16.68 -4.20 14.70
CA ASP A 244 15.38 -3.79 14.13
C ASP A 244 14.89 -4.79 13.07
N ASP A 245 15.78 -5.60 12.48
CA ASP A 245 15.48 -6.69 11.50
C ASP A 245 14.96 -7.97 12.18
N ALA A 246 14.10 -7.81 13.19
CA ALA A 246 13.40 -8.93 13.81
C ALA A 246 12.36 -9.50 12.84
N ARG A 247 12.25 -10.84 12.74
CA ARG A 247 11.27 -11.49 11.85
C ARG A 247 9.86 -10.91 12.07
N GLY A 248 9.24 -10.48 10.98
CA GLY A 248 7.86 -10.01 11.00
C GLY A 248 6.89 -11.14 11.35
N GLN A 249 5.66 -10.76 11.73
CA GLN A 249 4.57 -11.72 11.86
C GLN A 249 4.14 -12.16 10.46
N THR A 250 3.94 -13.47 10.24
CA THR A 250 3.24 -13.97 9.05
C THR A 250 1.89 -13.26 8.86
N ILE A 251 1.55 -12.92 7.62
CA ILE A 251 0.28 -12.24 7.27
C ILE A 251 -0.40 -12.98 6.11
N THR A 252 -1.71 -13.12 6.22
CA THR A 252 -2.59 -13.91 5.35
C THR A 252 -3.88 -13.16 5.03
N THR A 253 -4.63 -13.56 4.01
CA THR A 253 -5.86 -12.87 3.56
C THR A 253 -6.99 -12.82 4.59
N GLU A 254 -6.86 -13.58 5.66
CA GLU A 254 -7.88 -13.85 6.66
C GLU A 254 -7.44 -13.32 8.04
N ASP A 255 -6.15 -12.99 8.23
CA ASP A 255 -5.63 -12.34 9.43
C ASP A 255 -5.11 -10.90 9.23
N TYR A 256 -4.90 -10.44 7.99
CA TYR A 256 -4.30 -9.11 7.73
C TYR A 256 -5.05 -7.94 8.37
N GLY A 257 -6.38 -8.01 8.50
CA GLY A 257 -7.16 -7.02 9.25
C GLY A 257 -6.69 -6.90 10.70
N GLN A 258 -6.44 -8.02 11.39
CA GLN A 258 -5.94 -8.00 12.77
C GLN A 258 -4.50 -7.53 12.84
N VAL A 259 -3.64 -7.98 11.93
CA VAL A 259 -2.23 -7.55 11.93
C VAL A 259 -2.17 -6.04 11.74
N SER A 260 -2.97 -5.51 10.82
CA SER A 260 -3.14 -4.07 10.62
C SER A 260 -3.62 -3.36 11.90
N ASN A 261 -4.59 -3.93 12.63
CA ASN A 261 -5.06 -3.37 13.91
C ASN A 261 -4.04 -3.50 15.05
N ARG A 262 -3.28 -4.60 15.13
CA ARG A 262 -2.18 -4.79 16.08
C ARG A 262 -1.09 -3.76 15.81
N LEU A 263 -0.63 -3.62 14.57
CA LEU A 263 0.35 -2.61 14.17
C LEU A 263 -0.13 -1.17 14.46
N ARG A 264 -1.43 -0.86 14.34
CA ARG A 264 -1.99 0.44 14.74
C ARG A 264 -2.08 0.64 16.25
N ARG A 265 -2.47 -0.39 17.03
CA ARG A 265 -2.52 -0.35 18.50
C ARG A 265 -1.12 -0.23 19.12
N ASP A 266 -0.15 -0.96 18.57
CA ASP A 266 1.26 -0.93 18.95
C ASP A 266 1.98 0.35 18.45
N LEU A 267 1.25 1.25 17.77
CA LEU A 267 1.73 2.45 17.07
C LEU A 267 2.79 2.19 15.98
N ARG A 268 3.11 0.95 15.65
CA ARG A 268 4.07 0.56 14.59
C ARG A 268 3.63 1.04 13.21
N VAL A 269 2.31 1.26 13.03
CA VAL A 269 1.69 2.01 11.93
C VAL A 269 0.83 3.12 12.55
N ALA A 270 1.05 4.38 12.18
CA ALA A 270 0.40 5.55 12.78
C ALA A 270 -0.14 6.50 11.70
N GLN A 271 -1.11 7.35 12.06
CA GLN A 271 -1.61 8.40 11.16
C GLN A 271 -0.65 9.59 11.20
N VAL A 272 -0.30 10.13 10.03
CA VAL A 272 0.40 11.42 9.90
C VAL A 272 -0.64 12.50 9.69
N VAL A 273 -0.49 13.63 10.37
CA VAL A 273 -1.31 14.83 10.19
C VAL A 273 -0.43 16.08 10.14
N CYS A 274 -0.85 17.09 9.39
CA CYS A 274 -0.21 18.40 9.40
C CYS A 274 -0.89 19.35 10.40
N LEU A 275 -0.19 19.72 11.48
CA LEU A 275 -0.71 20.61 12.54
C LEU A 275 -0.63 22.10 12.17
N SER A 276 0.22 22.46 11.20
CA SER A 276 0.23 23.79 10.59
C SER A 276 0.83 23.75 9.19
N VAL A 277 0.09 24.29 8.22
CA VAL A 277 0.55 24.63 6.87
C VAL A 277 1.31 25.95 6.93
#